data_AF-A0A7C6NT76-F1
#
_entry.id   AF-A0A7C6NT76-F1
#
_cell.length_a   1.000
_cell.length_b   1.000
_cell.length_c   1.000
_cell.angle_alpha   90.00
_cell.angle_beta   90.00
_cell.angle_gamma   90.00
#
_symmetry.space_group_name_H-M   'P 1'
#
loop_
_entity.id
_entity.type
_entity.pdbx_description
1 polymer ?
#
loop_
_entity_poly.entity_id
_entity_poly.type
_entity_poly.pdbx_seq_one_letter_code
_entity_poly.pdbx_strand_id
1 'polypeptide(L)'
;MRSIIQEAIILPLVTCVSGRQVNMKQNLEEIKTLAKRTNGIFRTADLKKLGFTAYEIRKMLEKHFIERIKHGYYSLSETVENCSDAEIIARLFPEGVLCMYTALFYHGYSDRTPLAWDIAINKDVSKSRFKIDYPYVRPYYMEAHLLLFGITNATYGDTDLKIFDKDRLICECVFFENKIDRETYNKAIQGYIADPNKNISNLLDYSKKRRILKKIKSRIGIWL
;
A
#
# COMPACT_ATOMS: atom_id res chain seq x y z
N MET A 1 -32.00 20.52 59.01
CA MET A 1 -32.67 19.73 57.94
C MET A 1 -31.72 19.60 56.76
N ARG A 2 -31.91 18.57 55.93
CA ARG A 2 -31.34 18.29 54.58
C ARG A 2 -30.78 19.54 53.87
N SER A 3 -29.65 19.54 53.15
CA SER A 3 -29.12 18.56 52.16
C SER A 3 -27.63 18.89 51.84
N ILE A 4 -26.74 18.11 51.22
CA ILE A 4 -26.78 16.87 50.38
C ILE A 4 -27.46 17.08 49.01
N ILE A 5 -26.80 17.37 47.89
CA ILE A 5 -25.61 16.74 47.25
C ILE A 5 -24.88 17.83 46.38
N GLN A 6 -23.69 17.69 45.74
CA GLN A 6 -22.71 16.60 45.54
C GLN A 6 -21.31 17.16 45.16
N GLU A 7 -20.22 16.43 45.41
CA GLU A 7 -18.96 16.50 44.66
C GLU A 7 -18.54 15.09 44.20
N ALA A 8 -18.41 14.88 42.89
CA ALA A 8 -18.10 13.57 42.32
C ALA A 8 -16.59 13.29 42.30
N ILE A 9 -16.13 12.66 43.38
CA ILE A 9 -14.99 11.71 43.46
C ILE A 9 -14.05 11.73 42.24
N ILE A 10 -12.93 12.45 42.37
CA ILE A 10 -11.73 12.23 41.54
C ILE A 10 -11.17 10.85 41.93
N LEU A 11 -11.47 9.83 41.13
CA LEU A 11 -10.97 8.47 41.32
C LEU A 11 -9.56 8.34 40.70
N PRO A 12 -8.49 8.18 41.50
CA PRO A 12 -7.17 7.93 40.95
C PRO A 12 -7.09 6.46 40.51
N LEU A 13 -7.23 6.21 39.19
CA LEU A 13 -6.96 4.89 38.61
C LEU A 13 -5.45 4.60 38.54
N VAL A 14 -4.83 4.54 39.71
CA VAL A 14 -3.49 4.01 39.95
C VAL A 14 -3.61 2.49 40.05
N THR A 15 -3.48 1.79 38.93
CA THR A 15 -3.25 0.34 38.93
C THR A 15 -1.76 0.07 39.06
N CYS A 16 -1.36 -0.44 40.22
CA CYS A 16 0.05 -0.66 40.56
C CYS A 16 0.55 -2.01 40.02
N VAL A 17 1.42 -1.97 39.01
CA VAL A 17 2.29 -3.08 38.62
C VAL A 17 3.67 -2.50 38.25
N SER A 18 4.68 -2.77 39.09
CA SER A 18 6.12 -2.48 38.89
C SER A 18 6.43 -1.23 38.02
N GLY A 19 6.17 -0.05 38.57
CA GLY A 19 6.08 1.18 37.79
C GLY A 19 7.42 1.80 37.37
N ARG A 20 7.75 1.69 36.07
CA ARG A 20 8.29 2.86 35.35
C ARG A 20 7.13 3.85 35.24
N GLN A 21 7.28 5.08 35.74
CA GLN A 21 6.26 6.11 35.50
C GLN A 21 6.20 6.37 34.00
N VAL A 22 5.10 5.99 33.36
CA VAL A 22 4.88 6.20 31.93
C VAL A 22 4.61 7.69 31.73
N ASN A 23 5.65 8.48 31.45
CA ASN A 23 5.53 9.90 31.14
C ASN A 23 4.90 10.08 29.75
N MET A 24 3.57 10.03 29.70
CA MET A 24 2.80 10.01 28.46
C MET A 24 3.08 11.20 27.53
N LYS A 25 3.47 12.37 28.06
CA LYS A 25 3.86 13.53 27.24
C LYS A 25 5.19 13.31 26.54
N GLN A 26 6.21 12.86 27.27
CA GLN A 26 7.53 12.59 26.71
C GLN A 26 7.49 11.45 25.69
N ASN A 27 6.75 10.39 26.00
CA ASN A 27 6.53 9.26 25.09
C ASN A 27 5.89 9.71 23.76
N LEU A 28 4.97 10.69 23.79
CA LEU A 28 4.33 11.21 22.59
C LEU A 28 5.31 11.95 21.68
N GLU A 29 6.21 12.77 22.22
CA GLU A 29 7.23 13.47 21.42
C GLU A 29 8.27 12.54 20.81
N GLU A 30 8.68 11.50 21.54
CA GLU A 30 9.55 10.43 21.01
C GLU A 30 8.87 9.69 19.84
N ILE A 31 7.55 9.45 19.92
CA ILE A 31 6.78 8.81 18.86
C ILE A 31 6.49 9.77 17.69
N LYS A 32 6.27 11.07 17.94
CA LYS A 32 6.18 12.09 16.88
C LYS A 32 7.50 12.22 16.12
N THR A 33 8.63 12.09 16.81
CA THR A 33 9.97 12.05 16.21
C THR A 33 10.20 10.73 15.44
N LEU A 34 9.74 9.60 15.96
CA LEU A 34 9.73 8.30 15.26
C LEU A 34 8.91 8.35 13.97
N ALA A 35 7.69 8.89 14.01
CA ALA A 35 6.83 9.01 12.85
C ALA A 35 7.49 9.88 11.77
N LYS A 36 8.05 11.04 12.14
CA LYS A 36 8.80 11.89 11.19
C LYS A 36 9.96 11.15 10.51
N ARG A 37 10.78 10.40 11.25
CA ARG A 37 11.93 9.67 10.66
C ARG A 37 11.56 8.41 9.86
N THR A 38 10.36 7.85 10.04
CA THR A 38 9.90 6.65 9.31
C THR A 38 8.77 6.94 8.32
N ASN A 39 8.59 8.21 7.91
CA ASN A 39 7.57 8.62 6.96
C ASN A 39 6.13 8.22 7.40
N GLY A 40 5.84 8.41 8.70
CA GLY A 40 4.56 8.15 9.35
C GLY A 40 4.37 6.73 9.88
N ILE A 41 4.90 5.70 9.21
CA ILE A 41 4.68 4.29 9.58
C ILE A 41 5.90 3.70 10.29
N PHE A 42 5.72 3.17 11.50
CA PHE A 42 6.79 2.57 12.31
C PHE A 42 6.44 1.16 12.80
N ARG A 43 7.47 0.33 13.06
CA ARG A 43 7.29 -1.08 13.44
C ARG A 43 7.33 -1.25 14.96
N THR A 44 6.81 -2.38 15.46
CA THR A 44 7.06 -2.81 16.86
C THR A 44 8.54 -2.86 17.19
N ALA A 45 9.40 -3.19 16.22
CA ALA A 45 10.85 -3.19 16.39
C ALA A 45 11.41 -1.78 16.67
N ASP A 46 10.82 -0.74 16.08
CA ASP A 46 11.28 0.64 16.26
C ASP A 46 10.82 1.21 17.60
N LEU A 47 9.60 0.86 18.01
CA LEU A 47 9.10 1.15 19.37
C LEU A 47 9.94 0.44 20.44
N LYS A 48 10.29 -0.84 20.24
CA LYS A 48 11.19 -1.59 21.14
C LYS A 48 12.59 -0.98 21.21
N LYS A 49 13.13 -0.43 20.11
CA LYS A 49 14.41 0.29 20.11
C LYS A 49 14.37 1.59 20.91
N LEU A 50 13.21 2.23 21.05
CA LEU A 50 12.99 3.37 21.96
C LEU A 50 12.75 2.92 23.42
N GLY A 51 12.73 1.62 23.69
CA GLY A 51 12.51 1.06 25.03
C GLY A 51 11.05 0.89 25.43
N PHE A 52 10.09 1.02 24.50
CA PHE A 52 8.68 0.77 24.78
C PHE A 52 8.39 -0.73 24.97
N THR A 53 7.76 -1.06 26.08
CA THR A 53 7.25 -2.39 26.41
C THR A 53 5.96 -2.72 25.65
N ALA A 54 5.61 -4.00 25.54
CA ALA A 54 4.34 -4.41 24.93
C ALA A 54 3.10 -3.86 25.68
N TYR A 55 3.21 -3.66 27.00
CA TYR A 55 2.18 -3.01 27.82
C TYR A 55 2.01 -1.53 27.45
N GLU A 56 3.10 -0.78 27.30
CA GLU A 56 3.03 0.63 26.88
C GLU A 56 2.46 0.77 25.47
N ILE A 57 2.89 -0.06 24.52
CA ILE A 57 2.34 -0.06 23.15
C ILE A 57 0.82 -0.31 23.17
N ARG A 58 0.36 -1.29 23.98
CA ARG A 58 -1.08 -1.55 24.16
C ARG A 58 -1.81 -0.34 24.76
N LYS A 59 -1.25 0.28 25.79
CA LYS A 59 -1.82 1.46 26.47
C LYS A 59 -1.91 2.68 25.55
N MET A 60 -1.01 2.80 24.56
CA MET A 60 -1.03 3.88 23.55
C MET A 60 -2.07 3.62 22.46
N LEU A 61 -2.33 2.37 22.09
CA LEU A 61 -3.46 1.98 21.23
C LEU A 61 -4.81 2.24 21.93
N GLU A 62 -4.96 1.78 23.17
CA GLU A 62 -6.19 1.99 23.97
C GLU A 62 -6.53 3.48 24.14
N LYS A 63 -5.51 4.35 24.13
CA LYS A 63 -5.65 5.81 24.25
C LYS A 63 -5.61 6.59 22.92
N HIS A 64 -5.61 5.90 21.77
CA HIS A 64 -5.65 6.53 20.45
C HIS A 64 -4.52 7.56 20.21
N PHE A 65 -3.32 7.28 20.76
CA PHE A 65 -2.11 8.01 20.37
C PHE A 65 -1.45 7.42 19.13
N ILE A 66 -1.60 6.10 18.97
CA ILE A 66 -1.15 5.36 17.80
C ILE A 66 -2.27 4.44 17.34
N GLU A 67 -2.30 4.20 16.04
CA GLU A 67 -3.20 3.25 15.40
C GLU A 67 -2.42 2.11 14.78
N ARG A 68 -3.09 0.97 14.63
CA ARG A 68 -2.49 -0.26 14.12
C ARG A 68 -2.94 -0.49 12.69
N ILE A 69 -2.06 -0.17 11.75
CA ILE A 69 -2.26 -0.44 10.32
C ILE A 69 -2.27 -1.96 10.03
N LYS A 70 -1.48 -2.74 10.78
CA LYS A 70 -1.53 -4.21 10.79
C LYS A 70 -0.76 -4.82 11.96
N HIS A 71 -0.66 -6.15 12.01
CA HIS A 71 0.26 -6.80 12.93
C HIS A 71 1.71 -6.32 12.75
N GLY A 72 2.26 -5.71 13.81
CA GLY A 72 3.64 -5.25 13.87
C GLY A 72 3.92 -3.85 13.35
N TYR A 73 2.92 -3.12 12.82
CA TYR A 73 3.07 -1.81 12.19
C TYR A 73 2.02 -0.82 12.70
N TYR A 74 2.46 0.40 12.95
CA TYR A 74 1.68 1.47 13.57
C TYR A 74 1.95 2.81 12.91
N SER A 75 1.07 3.77 13.17
CA SER A 75 1.19 5.20 12.83
C SER A 75 0.62 6.02 13.98
N LEU A 76 0.85 7.34 14.05
CA LEU A 76 0.08 8.19 14.97
C LEU A 76 -1.36 8.27 14.45
N SER A 77 -2.35 8.26 15.37
CA SER A 77 -3.77 8.40 15.01
C SER A 77 -4.04 9.68 14.22
N GLU A 78 -3.49 10.82 14.68
CA GLU A 78 -3.51 12.12 13.97
C GLU A 78 -3.10 12.04 12.48
N THR A 79 -2.21 11.10 12.12
CA THR A 79 -1.79 10.88 10.73
C THR A 79 -2.61 9.84 9.98
N VAL A 80 -3.27 8.88 10.64
CA VAL A 80 -4.05 7.84 9.92
C VAL A 80 -5.35 8.44 9.37
N GLU A 81 -6.05 9.24 10.17
CA GLU A 81 -7.29 9.93 9.75
C GLU A 81 -7.09 10.87 8.55
N ASN A 82 -5.86 11.32 8.31
CA ASN A 82 -5.50 12.26 7.24
C ASN A 82 -4.63 11.64 6.12
N CYS A 83 -4.30 10.34 6.19
CA CYS A 83 -3.46 9.70 5.18
C CYS A 83 -4.30 9.18 4.01
N SER A 84 -3.94 9.53 2.79
CA SER A 84 -4.56 8.89 1.62
C SER A 84 -4.12 7.42 1.50
N ASP A 85 -4.95 6.58 0.89
CA ASP A 85 -4.59 5.21 0.50
C ASP A 85 -3.23 5.16 -0.20
N ALA A 86 -2.99 6.08 -1.15
CA ALA A 86 -1.78 6.13 -1.95
C ALA A 86 -0.52 6.32 -1.09
N GLU A 87 -0.58 7.19 -0.09
CA GLU A 87 0.52 7.37 0.87
C GLU A 87 0.76 6.09 1.70
N ILE A 88 -0.31 5.45 2.19
CA ILE A 88 -0.19 4.21 2.94
C ILE A 88 0.47 3.13 2.07
N ILE A 89 0.09 3.02 0.80
CA ILE A 89 0.74 2.13 -0.18
C ILE A 89 2.21 2.50 -0.39
N ALA A 90 2.53 3.76 -0.65
CA ALA A 90 3.91 4.22 -0.89
C ALA A 90 4.84 3.91 0.29
N ARG A 91 4.34 4.14 1.51
CA ARG A 91 5.06 3.90 2.78
C ARG A 91 5.20 2.40 3.09
N LEU A 92 4.18 1.58 2.80
CA LEU A 92 4.20 0.13 3.07
C LEU A 92 4.92 -0.70 2.00
N PHE A 93 4.94 -0.24 0.75
CA PHE A 93 5.46 -0.96 -0.43
C PHE A 93 6.29 -0.05 -1.35
N PRO A 94 7.38 0.58 -0.85
CA PRO A 94 8.22 1.49 -1.67
C PRO A 94 8.93 0.79 -2.85
N GLU A 95 9.05 -0.53 -2.82
CA GLU A 95 9.50 -1.35 -3.96
C GLU A 95 8.38 -1.83 -4.89
N GLY A 96 7.11 -1.66 -4.48
CA GLY A 96 5.95 -2.11 -5.21
C GLY A 96 5.71 -1.28 -6.46
N VAL A 97 5.18 -1.93 -7.50
CA VAL A 97 4.82 -1.29 -8.77
C VAL A 97 3.33 -1.53 -9.02
N LEU A 98 2.54 -0.48 -9.18
CA LEU A 98 1.13 -0.58 -9.52
C LEU A 98 0.95 -1.28 -10.88
N CYS A 99 0.01 -2.20 -10.94
CA CYS A 99 -0.22 -3.05 -12.09
C CYS A 99 -1.72 -3.36 -12.27
N MET A 100 -2.04 -4.17 -13.28
CA MET A 100 -3.34 -4.84 -13.43
C MET A 100 -4.54 -3.88 -13.27
N TYR A 101 -5.55 -4.17 -12.45
CA TYR A 101 -6.77 -3.34 -12.38
C TYR A 101 -6.47 -1.88 -11.95
N THR A 102 -5.55 -1.67 -11.00
CA THR A 102 -5.14 -0.32 -10.58
C THR A 102 -4.48 0.46 -11.71
N ALA A 103 -3.55 -0.15 -12.43
CA ALA A 103 -2.87 0.51 -13.54
C ALA A 103 -3.77 0.67 -14.78
N LEU A 104 -4.69 -0.27 -15.04
CA LEU A 104 -5.69 -0.16 -16.10
C LEU A 104 -6.62 1.02 -15.87
N PHE A 105 -7.06 1.23 -14.63
CA PHE A 105 -7.85 2.40 -14.26
C PHE A 105 -7.03 3.71 -14.43
N TYR A 106 -5.80 3.74 -13.91
CA TYR A 106 -4.92 4.92 -14.02
C TYR A 106 -4.64 5.35 -15.47
N HIS A 107 -4.36 4.41 -16.37
CA HIS A 107 -4.12 4.71 -17.80
C HIS A 107 -5.40 4.86 -18.64
N GLY A 108 -6.59 4.85 -18.03
CA GLY A 108 -7.88 4.99 -18.73
C GLY A 108 -8.28 3.78 -19.59
N TYR A 109 -7.67 2.62 -19.36
CA TYR A 109 -7.94 1.35 -20.06
C TYR A 109 -9.02 0.50 -19.35
N SER A 110 -9.56 0.99 -18.23
CA SER A 110 -10.70 0.44 -17.51
C SER A 110 -11.54 1.59 -16.95
N ASP A 111 -12.86 1.51 -17.15
CA ASP A 111 -13.87 2.38 -16.55
C ASP A 111 -14.28 1.92 -15.13
N ARG A 112 -13.87 0.72 -14.72
CA ARG A 112 -14.18 0.15 -13.40
C ARG A 112 -13.16 0.57 -12.35
N THR A 113 -13.65 1.18 -11.27
CA THR A 113 -12.87 1.46 -10.05
C THR A 113 -12.28 0.16 -9.47
N PRO A 114 -10.96 0.11 -9.19
CA PRO A 114 -10.33 -1.08 -8.61
C PRO A 114 -10.85 -1.37 -7.19
N LEU A 115 -11.16 -2.64 -6.92
CA LEU A 115 -11.57 -3.11 -5.57
C LEU A 115 -10.38 -3.26 -4.59
N ALA A 116 -9.16 -3.17 -5.11
CA ALA A 116 -7.92 -3.29 -4.35
C ALA A 116 -6.78 -2.59 -5.12
N TRP A 117 -5.72 -2.26 -4.42
CA TRP A 117 -4.44 -1.84 -4.96
C TRP A 117 -3.68 -3.06 -5.48
N ASP A 118 -3.65 -3.24 -6.78
CA ASP A 118 -2.94 -4.32 -7.47
C ASP A 118 -1.44 -3.97 -7.59
N ILE A 119 -0.59 -4.65 -6.80
CA ILE A 119 0.84 -4.31 -6.66
C ILE A 119 1.73 -5.48 -7.13
N ALA A 120 2.50 -5.25 -8.18
CA ALA A 120 3.60 -6.10 -8.59
C ALA A 120 4.77 -5.97 -7.61
N ILE A 121 5.30 -7.10 -7.12
CA ILE A 121 6.38 -7.13 -6.14
C ILE A 121 7.26 -8.36 -6.30
N ASN A 122 8.49 -8.30 -5.77
CA ASN A 122 9.39 -9.45 -5.79
C ASN A 122 8.75 -10.63 -5.02
N LYS A 123 8.73 -11.82 -5.63
CA LYS A 123 8.25 -13.08 -5.03
C LYS A 123 8.88 -13.41 -3.66
N ASP A 124 10.09 -12.93 -3.41
CA ASP A 124 10.87 -13.25 -2.21
C ASP A 124 10.52 -12.37 -0.99
N VAL A 125 9.64 -11.36 -1.15
CA VAL A 125 9.16 -10.57 0.00
C VAL A 125 8.26 -11.40 0.91
N SER A 126 8.34 -11.14 2.22
CA SER A 126 7.45 -11.81 3.18
C SER A 126 5.97 -11.55 2.85
N LYS A 127 5.23 -12.64 2.61
CA LYS A 127 3.77 -12.61 2.39
C LYS A 127 2.99 -11.98 3.55
N SER A 128 3.56 -11.96 4.77
CA SER A 128 2.95 -11.23 5.90
C SER A 128 2.90 -9.71 5.70
N ARG A 129 3.63 -9.14 4.73
CA ARG A 129 3.51 -7.72 4.40
C ARG A 129 2.13 -7.35 3.85
N PHE A 130 1.44 -8.28 3.22
CA PHE A 130 0.11 -8.09 2.62
C PHE A 130 -1.05 -8.41 3.58
N LYS A 131 -0.76 -8.82 4.82
CA LYS A 131 -1.77 -8.92 5.89
C LYS A 131 -2.01 -7.53 6.50
N ILE A 132 -2.67 -6.66 5.75
CA ILE A 132 -3.19 -5.36 6.19
C ILE A 132 -4.72 -5.41 6.13
N ASP A 133 -5.38 -4.70 7.05
CA ASP A 133 -6.84 -4.67 7.11
C ASP A 133 -7.40 -3.63 6.14
N TYR A 134 -6.69 -2.50 5.96
CA TYR A 134 -6.95 -1.46 4.96
C TYR A 134 -5.63 -0.70 4.63
N PRO A 135 -5.45 -0.13 3.42
CA PRO A 135 -6.25 -0.33 2.21
C PRO A 135 -6.10 -1.76 1.67
N TYR A 136 -7.10 -2.24 0.92
CA TYR A 136 -7.03 -3.60 0.35
C TYR A 136 -5.95 -3.68 -0.73
N VAL A 137 -5.01 -4.62 -0.58
CA VAL A 137 -3.90 -4.83 -1.53
C VAL A 137 -3.92 -6.24 -2.10
N ARG A 138 -3.74 -6.34 -3.42
CA ARG A 138 -3.62 -7.60 -4.14
C ARG A 138 -2.20 -7.76 -4.71
N PRO A 139 -1.36 -8.63 -4.14
CA PRO A 139 0.02 -8.81 -4.59
C PRO A 139 0.13 -9.67 -5.87
N TYR A 140 0.88 -9.17 -6.85
CA TYR A 140 1.33 -9.89 -8.03
C TYR A 140 2.82 -10.23 -7.90
N TYR A 141 3.11 -11.38 -7.31
CA TYR A 141 4.47 -11.86 -7.11
C TYR A 141 5.17 -12.20 -8.43
N MET A 142 6.38 -11.65 -8.64
CA MET A 142 7.20 -11.93 -9.83
C MET A 142 8.70 -11.94 -9.51
N GLU A 143 9.49 -12.47 -10.44
CA GLU A 143 10.95 -12.46 -10.36
C GLU A 143 11.50 -11.03 -10.33
N ALA A 144 12.57 -10.78 -9.56
CA ALA A 144 13.16 -9.44 -9.42
C ALA A 144 13.48 -8.76 -10.77
N HIS A 145 13.97 -9.50 -11.76
CA HIS A 145 14.31 -8.97 -13.08
C HIS A 145 13.10 -8.49 -13.91
N LEU A 146 11.87 -8.88 -13.53
CA LEU A 146 10.63 -8.45 -14.17
C LEU A 146 10.09 -7.11 -13.63
N LEU A 147 10.71 -6.59 -12.57
CA LEU A 147 10.45 -5.31 -11.90
C LEU A 147 11.52 -4.25 -12.23
N LEU A 148 12.29 -4.46 -13.30
CA LEU A 148 13.38 -3.57 -13.73
C LEU A 148 13.12 -2.85 -15.06
N PHE A 149 11.96 -3.07 -15.68
CA PHE A 149 11.64 -2.50 -16.98
C PHE A 149 10.15 -2.18 -17.13
N GLY A 150 9.88 -1.18 -17.96
CA GLY A 150 8.54 -0.69 -18.25
C GLY A 150 7.85 -0.05 -17.04
N ILE A 151 8.61 0.73 -16.26
CA ILE A 151 8.15 1.39 -15.04
C ILE A 151 8.22 2.90 -15.26
N THR A 152 7.16 3.59 -14.84
CA THR A 152 7.07 5.05 -14.78
C THR A 152 6.42 5.46 -13.43
N ASN A 153 6.12 6.74 -13.24
CA ASN A 153 5.44 7.25 -12.06
C ASN A 153 3.93 7.42 -12.33
N ALA A 154 3.13 7.13 -11.31
CA ALA A 154 1.72 7.48 -11.20
C ALA A 154 1.53 8.41 -10.01
N THR A 155 0.88 9.55 -10.22
CA THR A 155 0.67 10.56 -9.19
C THR A 155 -0.78 10.49 -8.70
N TYR A 156 -0.96 10.22 -7.41
CA TYR A 156 -2.25 10.14 -6.72
C TYR A 156 -2.30 11.22 -5.64
N GLY A 157 -2.99 12.33 -5.92
CA GLY A 157 -2.86 13.54 -5.08
C GLY A 157 -1.40 14.01 -5.07
N ASP A 158 -0.85 14.24 -3.89
CA ASP A 158 0.56 14.61 -3.71
C ASP A 158 1.52 13.41 -3.58
N THR A 159 1.06 12.18 -3.90
CA THR A 159 1.87 10.95 -3.75
C THR A 159 2.24 10.31 -5.08
N ASP A 160 3.53 10.19 -5.33
CA ASP A 160 4.07 9.40 -6.43
C ASP A 160 4.24 7.91 -6.06
N LEU A 161 3.71 7.06 -6.93
CA LEU A 161 3.83 5.60 -6.89
C LEU A 161 4.49 5.11 -8.18
N LYS A 162 5.29 4.04 -8.10
CA LYS A 162 5.76 3.35 -9.31
C LYS A 162 4.58 2.64 -9.96
N ILE A 163 4.47 2.71 -11.28
CA ILE A 163 3.44 2.02 -12.06
C ILE A 163 4.07 1.37 -13.29
N PHE A 164 3.51 0.28 -13.78
CA PHE A 164 3.87 -0.20 -15.12
C PHE A 164 3.36 0.78 -16.18
N ASP A 165 4.21 1.12 -17.16
CA ASP A 165 3.75 1.85 -18.34
C ASP A 165 2.74 1.01 -19.14
N LYS A 166 2.06 1.65 -20.10
CA LYS A 166 1.02 1.01 -20.90
C LYS A 166 1.48 -0.18 -21.74
N ASP A 167 2.67 -0.12 -22.33
CA ASP A 167 3.21 -1.20 -23.16
C ASP A 167 3.53 -2.42 -22.28
N ARG A 168 4.05 -2.17 -21.07
CA ARG A 168 4.34 -3.17 -20.04
C ARG A 168 3.07 -3.74 -19.43
N LEU A 169 2.07 -2.91 -19.16
CA LEU A 169 0.78 -3.29 -18.60
C LEU A 169 0.04 -4.25 -19.52
N ILE A 170 0.02 -3.98 -20.83
CA ILE A 170 -0.65 -4.85 -21.80
C ILE A 170 0.07 -6.19 -21.98
N CYS A 171 1.40 -6.22 -21.80
CA CYS A 171 2.12 -7.48 -21.63
C CYS A 171 1.61 -8.28 -20.41
N GLU A 172 1.37 -7.64 -19.27
CA GLU A 172 0.78 -8.32 -18.10
C GLU A 172 -0.68 -8.74 -18.34
N CYS A 173 -1.50 -7.93 -19.03
CA CYS A 173 -2.87 -8.29 -19.40
C CYS A 173 -2.93 -9.57 -20.25
N VAL A 174 -2.04 -9.70 -21.25
CA VAL A 174 -1.95 -10.90 -22.11
C VAL A 174 -1.31 -12.09 -21.38
N PHE A 175 -0.39 -11.84 -20.43
CA PHE A 175 0.13 -12.90 -19.55
C PHE A 175 -0.97 -13.48 -18.67
N PHE A 176 -1.79 -12.62 -18.07
CA PHE A 176 -2.88 -12.95 -17.14
C PHE A 176 -4.26 -13.06 -17.80
N GLU A 177 -4.36 -13.24 -19.12
CA GLU A 177 -5.65 -13.26 -19.87
C GLU A 177 -6.71 -14.20 -19.27
N ASN A 178 -6.30 -15.33 -18.68
CA ASN A 178 -7.19 -16.31 -18.04
C ASN A 178 -7.59 -15.96 -16.59
N LYS A 179 -7.14 -14.83 -16.06
CA LYS A 179 -7.40 -14.33 -14.69
C LYS A 179 -8.07 -12.96 -14.64
N ILE A 180 -8.20 -12.30 -15.80
CA ILE A 180 -8.96 -11.06 -15.96
C ILE A 180 -10.31 -11.46 -16.54
N ASP A 181 -11.38 -10.78 -16.14
CA ASP A 181 -12.67 -10.95 -16.78
C ASP A 181 -12.64 -10.48 -18.25
N ARG A 182 -13.42 -11.15 -19.10
CA ARG A 182 -13.35 -10.96 -20.55
C ARG A 182 -13.70 -9.54 -21.00
N GLU A 183 -14.55 -8.83 -20.26
CA GLU A 183 -14.93 -7.45 -20.58
C GLU A 183 -13.77 -6.49 -20.29
N THR A 184 -13.21 -6.49 -19.07
CA THR A 184 -12.04 -5.65 -18.75
C THR A 184 -10.82 -6.02 -19.61
N TYR A 185 -10.60 -7.30 -19.94
CA TYR A 185 -9.55 -7.68 -20.88
C TYR A 185 -9.78 -7.06 -22.27
N ASN A 186 -10.98 -7.19 -22.85
CA ASN A 186 -11.28 -6.63 -24.16
C ASN A 186 -11.14 -5.09 -24.17
N LYS A 187 -11.70 -4.40 -23.17
CA LYS A 187 -11.56 -2.95 -22.99
C LYS A 187 -10.10 -2.53 -22.90
N ALA A 188 -9.27 -3.25 -22.14
CA ALA A 188 -7.85 -2.96 -22.02
C ALA A 188 -7.10 -3.07 -23.35
N ILE A 189 -7.34 -4.14 -24.11
CA ILE A 189 -6.70 -4.33 -25.43
C ILE A 189 -7.17 -3.26 -26.42
N GLN A 190 -8.47 -2.95 -26.46
CA GLN A 190 -9.02 -1.91 -27.35
C GLN A 190 -8.52 -0.50 -26.99
N GLY A 191 -8.50 -0.15 -25.70
CA GLY A 191 -7.97 1.13 -25.20
C GLY A 191 -6.50 1.31 -25.57
N TYR A 192 -5.68 0.28 -25.41
CA TYR A 192 -4.29 0.32 -25.86
C TYR A 192 -4.16 0.45 -27.37
N ILE A 193 -4.91 -0.31 -28.18
CA ILE A 193 -4.86 -0.18 -29.65
C ILE A 193 -5.24 1.25 -30.09
N ALA A 194 -6.22 1.88 -29.43
CA ALA A 194 -6.63 3.25 -29.70
C ALA A 194 -5.65 4.32 -29.20
N ASP A 195 -4.79 4.02 -28.22
CA ASP A 195 -3.87 4.98 -27.62
C ASP A 195 -2.84 5.49 -28.65
N PRO A 196 -2.76 6.80 -28.95
CA PRO A 196 -1.82 7.34 -29.93
C PRO A 196 -0.38 7.39 -29.40
N ASN A 197 -0.20 7.32 -28.09
CA ASN A 197 1.08 7.41 -27.39
C ASN A 197 1.64 6.02 -27.01
N LYS A 198 1.05 4.91 -27.51
CA LYS A 198 1.61 3.55 -27.37
C LYS A 198 2.95 3.42 -28.10
N ASN A 199 3.85 2.57 -27.61
CA ASN A 199 5.13 2.30 -28.28
C ASN A 199 5.28 0.80 -28.59
N ILE A 200 5.15 0.48 -29.88
CA ILE A 200 5.21 -0.92 -30.35
C ILE A 200 6.60 -1.53 -30.17
N SER A 201 7.67 -0.72 -30.21
CA SER A 201 9.03 -1.20 -29.93
C SER A 201 9.16 -1.65 -28.46
N ASN A 202 8.64 -0.85 -27.52
CA ASN A 202 8.57 -1.21 -26.11
C ASN A 202 7.74 -2.48 -25.90
N LEU A 203 6.54 -2.56 -26.47
CA LEU A 203 5.68 -3.75 -26.38
C LEU A 203 6.39 -5.03 -26.85
N LEU A 204 7.09 -4.95 -27.98
CA LEU A 204 7.83 -6.08 -28.54
C LEU A 204 9.08 -6.44 -27.74
N ASP A 205 9.78 -5.48 -27.12
CA ASP A 205 10.90 -5.75 -26.22
C ASP A 205 10.42 -6.34 -24.87
N TYR A 206 9.44 -5.70 -24.23
CA TYR A 206 8.89 -6.13 -22.95
C TYR A 206 8.25 -7.52 -23.06
N SER A 207 7.58 -7.84 -24.17
CA SER A 207 7.02 -9.17 -24.41
C SER A 207 8.08 -10.25 -24.65
N LYS A 208 9.28 -9.90 -25.15
CA LYS A 208 10.44 -10.83 -25.18
C LYS A 208 10.95 -11.07 -23.76
N LYS A 209 11.21 -10.00 -23.00
CA LYS A 209 11.68 -10.07 -21.59
C LYS A 209 10.71 -10.87 -20.71
N ARG A 210 9.40 -10.67 -20.89
CA ARG A 210 8.31 -11.40 -20.20
C ARG A 210 8.01 -12.79 -20.80
N ARG A 211 8.69 -13.20 -21.88
CA ARG A 211 8.57 -14.50 -22.57
C ARG A 211 7.18 -14.80 -23.16
N ILE A 212 6.45 -13.77 -23.60
CA ILE A 212 5.10 -13.85 -24.18
C ILE A 212 4.96 -13.33 -25.61
N LEU A 213 6.06 -13.01 -26.30
CA LEU A 213 6.04 -12.45 -27.67
C LEU A 213 5.08 -13.19 -28.63
N LYS A 214 5.03 -14.54 -28.58
CA LYS A 214 4.10 -15.34 -29.39
C LYS A 214 2.62 -15.05 -29.07
N LYS A 215 2.24 -14.92 -27.79
CA LYS A 215 0.89 -14.52 -27.39
C LYS A 215 0.56 -13.11 -27.85
N ILE A 216 1.47 -12.15 -27.65
CA ILE A 216 1.26 -10.74 -28.05
C ILE A 216 1.00 -10.64 -29.56
N LYS A 217 1.82 -11.30 -30.39
CA LYS A 217 1.57 -11.39 -31.83
C LYS A 217 0.22 -12.04 -32.17
N SER A 218 -0.17 -13.10 -31.45
CA SER A 218 -1.46 -13.78 -31.67
C SER A 218 -2.69 -12.99 -31.19
N ARG A 219 -2.56 -12.08 -30.22
CA ARG A 219 -3.68 -11.35 -29.63
C ARG A 219 -3.87 -9.94 -30.20
N ILE A 220 -2.75 -9.25 -30.46
CA ILE A 220 -2.74 -7.83 -30.82
C ILE A 220 -2.09 -7.62 -32.20
N GLY A 221 -1.27 -8.54 -32.69
CA GLY A 221 -0.44 -8.37 -33.90
C GLY A 221 -1.16 -8.21 -35.24
N ILE A 222 -2.50 -8.19 -35.27
CA ILE A 222 -3.31 -7.75 -36.42
C ILE A 222 -3.44 -6.22 -36.45
N TRP A 223 -3.24 -5.57 -35.29
CA TRP A 223 -3.43 -4.14 -35.00
C TRP A 223 -2.11 -3.42 -34.70
N LEU A 224 -0.97 -4.08 -34.98
CA LEU A 224 0.41 -3.57 -34.78
C LEU A 224 1.08 -3.34 -36.13
#